data_AF-A0A7M5XMX7-F1
#
_entry.id   AF-A0A7M5XMX7-F1
#
_cell.length_a   1.000
_cell.length_b   1.000
_cell.length_c   1.000
_cell.angle_alpha   90.00
_cell.angle_beta   90.00
_cell.angle_gamma   90.00
#
_symmetry.space_group_name_H-M   'P 1'
#
loop_
_entity.id
_entity.type
_entity.pdbx_description
1 polymer ?
#
loop_
_entity_poly.entity_id
_entity_poly.type
_entity_poly.pdbx_seq_one_letter_code
_entity_poly.pdbx_strand_id
1 'polypeptide(L)'
;MDILSQHYSVMNPNLRMSMCKSLILMRNKNLISPLKLLELFFKLLKAKDKLLRKTLYNHIVTDIKNVNQKSKNNKINTVLQNYMFSMLKDSSPIAAKISMDIMVELYRKNIWNDTKTVNVIVTGCYSKITKVMVTALKFFLGTDAPEEVKADSDSESEDDNEKAKKLIIAGQVSKKTGKKKRKMEKALSMLRKAKKKQKPVSFNFSAIHLINDPQGFAEKLFKQLESSTERFEVKLMMINLIGRLVGIHELILLNFYPFLQRFLQPHQREVTKLLMTSAQATHDLVPPDAIEPILRTIANNFVSEKNSTEVMAVGLNAIREICARNSLAISAELLQDLVEYKTTKSKTVMMAARSLIQLYRNFDSTLLRKKDRGKPQEPSMIGEEVGSKQFGAKTALTFVPGADLLDNET
;
A
#
# COMPACT_ATOMS: atom_id res chain seq x y z
N MET A 1 -17.37 -35.23 19.04
CA MET A 1 -16.39 -34.14 18.81
C MET A 1 -15.18 -34.28 19.72
N ASP A 2 -15.37 -34.78 20.93
CA ASP A 2 -14.30 -34.93 21.94
C ASP A 2 -13.17 -35.85 21.50
N ILE A 3 -13.50 -36.97 20.83
CA ILE A 3 -12.51 -37.89 20.25
C ILE A 3 -11.54 -37.16 19.31
N LEU A 4 -12.05 -36.29 18.43
CA LEU A 4 -11.21 -35.48 17.55
C LEU A 4 -10.44 -34.43 18.34
N SER A 5 -11.04 -33.79 19.35
CA SER A 5 -10.33 -32.77 20.13
C SER A 5 -9.16 -33.36 20.93
N GLN A 6 -9.28 -34.58 21.44
CA GLN A 6 -8.29 -35.21 22.33
C GLN A 6 -7.23 -36.00 21.56
N HIS A 7 -7.62 -36.72 20.50
CA HIS A 7 -6.75 -37.67 19.81
C HIS A 7 -6.35 -37.27 18.38
N TYR A 8 -6.51 -36.00 17.99
CA TYR A 8 -6.20 -35.56 16.62
C TYR A 8 -4.75 -35.79 16.21
N SER A 9 -3.78 -35.88 17.12
CA SER A 9 -2.38 -36.11 16.72
C SER A 9 -2.10 -37.56 16.34
N VAL A 10 -2.79 -38.51 16.98
CA VAL A 10 -2.51 -39.96 16.90
C VAL A 10 -3.43 -40.66 15.90
N MET A 11 -4.63 -40.13 15.68
CA MET A 11 -5.63 -40.71 14.78
C MET A 11 -5.14 -40.79 13.32
N ASN A 12 -5.50 -41.86 12.61
CA ASN A 12 -5.19 -42.02 11.18
C ASN A 12 -5.71 -40.81 10.35
N PRO A 13 -4.90 -40.23 9.44
CA PRO A 13 -5.31 -39.07 8.64
C PRO A 13 -6.59 -39.25 7.83
N ASN A 14 -6.82 -40.43 7.25
CA ASN A 14 -8.02 -40.72 6.46
C ASN A 14 -9.27 -40.76 7.34
N LEU A 15 -9.18 -41.41 8.51
CA LEU A 15 -10.27 -41.44 9.48
C LEU A 15 -10.59 -40.03 9.98
N ARG A 16 -9.57 -39.26 10.32
CA ARG A 16 -9.70 -37.86 10.78
C ARG A 16 -10.39 -36.99 9.73
N MET A 17 -9.99 -37.12 8.46
CA MET A 17 -10.61 -36.41 7.33
C MET A 17 -12.09 -36.81 7.17
N SER A 18 -12.40 -38.10 7.18
CA SER A 18 -13.77 -38.59 7.07
C SER A 18 -14.67 -38.07 8.20
N MET A 19 -14.18 -38.08 9.44
CA MET A 19 -14.93 -37.51 10.58
C MET A 19 -15.14 -36.01 10.42
N CYS A 20 -14.13 -35.25 9.96
CA CYS A 20 -14.28 -33.82 9.71
C CYS A 20 -15.32 -33.54 8.62
N LYS A 21 -15.31 -34.30 7.51
CA LYS A 21 -16.31 -34.20 6.44
C LYS A 21 -17.73 -34.50 6.95
N SER A 22 -17.90 -35.53 7.77
CA SER A 22 -19.20 -35.84 8.38
C SER A 22 -19.70 -34.70 9.27
N LEU A 23 -18.82 -34.10 10.09
CA LEU A 23 -19.18 -32.94 10.91
C LEU A 23 -19.56 -31.71 10.07
N ILE A 24 -18.84 -31.48 8.95
CA ILE A 24 -19.19 -30.43 7.98
C ILE A 24 -20.59 -30.66 7.39
N LEU A 25 -20.92 -31.89 7.02
CA LEU A 25 -22.24 -32.22 6.48
C LEU A 25 -23.35 -32.01 7.51
N MET A 26 -23.12 -32.43 8.76
CA MET A 26 -24.07 -32.19 9.86
C MET A 26 -24.25 -30.69 10.13
N ARG A 27 -23.19 -29.89 10.02
CA ARG A 27 -23.24 -28.43 10.12
C ARG A 27 -24.07 -27.80 9.01
N ASN A 28 -23.89 -28.24 7.77
CA ASN A 28 -24.67 -27.73 6.62
C ASN A 28 -26.16 -28.01 6.79
N LYS A 29 -26.53 -29.09 7.50
CA LYS A 29 -27.92 -29.41 7.89
C LYS A 29 -28.38 -28.72 9.18
N ASN A 30 -27.59 -27.79 9.73
CA ASN A 30 -27.85 -27.08 10.98
C ASN A 30 -28.04 -27.96 12.23
N LEU A 31 -27.52 -29.20 12.22
CA LEU A 31 -27.58 -30.12 13.37
C LEU A 31 -26.54 -29.81 14.44
N ILE A 32 -25.55 -28.99 14.12
CA ILE A 32 -24.43 -28.63 15.01
C ILE A 32 -24.31 -27.11 15.11
N SER A 33 -24.07 -26.63 16.33
CA SER A 33 -23.77 -25.23 16.61
C SER A 33 -22.46 -24.81 15.93
N PRO A 34 -22.44 -23.68 15.18
CA PRO A 34 -21.24 -23.20 14.48
C PRO A 34 -20.07 -22.96 15.44
N LEU A 35 -20.32 -22.42 16.64
CA LEU A 35 -19.27 -22.09 17.61
C LEU A 35 -18.47 -23.32 18.04
N LYS A 36 -19.16 -24.37 18.48
CA LYS A 36 -18.52 -25.63 18.93
C LYS A 36 -17.71 -26.28 17.81
N LEU A 37 -18.20 -26.23 16.58
CA LEU A 37 -17.52 -26.82 15.44
C LEU A 37 -16.28 -26.02 15.03
N LEU A 38 -16.39 -24.69 14.97
CA LEU A 38 -15.28 -23.82 14.58
C LEU A 38 -14.15 -23.88 15.61
N GLU A 39 -14.46 -23.90 16.92
CA GLU A 39 -13.46 -24.12 17.97
C GLU A 39 -12.68 -25.43 17.78
N LEU A 40 -13.39 -26.53 17.46
CA LEU A 40 -12.75 -27.81 17.14
C LEU A 40 -11.86 -27.69 15.89
N PHE A 41 -12.35 -27.07 14.82
CA PHE A 41 -11.59 -26.92 13.58
C PHE A 41 -10.35 -26.06 13.75
N PHE A 42 -10.39 -25.00 14.55
CA PHE A 42 -9.20 -24.23 14.86
C PHE A 42 -8.17 -25.03 15.67
N LYS A 43 -8.59 -25.86 16.62
CA LYS A 43 -7.68 -26.79 17.31
C LYS A 43 -7.03 -27.76 16.31
N LEU A 44 -7.82 -28.29 15.37
CA LEU A 44 -7.34 -29.20 14.33
C LEU A 44 -6.38 -28.55 13.33
N LEU A 45 -6.32 -27.22 13.23
CA LEU A 45 -5.29 -26.54 12.42
C LEU A 45 -3.85 -26.84 12.91
N LYS A 46 -3.69 -27.26 14.16
CA LYS A 46 -2.40 -27.71 14.72
C LYS A 46 -1.93 -29.06 14.15
N ALA A 47 -2.83 -29.84 13.56
CA ALA A 47 -2.51 -31.16 13.02
C ALA A 47 -1.51 -31.07 11.86
N LYS A 48 -0.56 -32.01 11.78
CA LYS A 48 0.45 -32.10 10.71
C LYS A 48 -0.10 -32.71 9.41
N ASP A 49 -1.27 -32.27 8.96
CA ASP A 49 -1.89 -32.72 7.70
C ASP A 49 -2.25 -31.52 6.80
N LYS A 50 -1.60 -31.43 5.64
CA LYS A 50 -1.79 -30.31 4.69
C LYS A 50 -3.17 -30.32 4.05
N LEU A 51 -3.68 -31.49 3.67
CA LEU A 51 -4.96 -31.63 2.98
C LEU A 51 -6.11 -31.31 3.94
N LEU A 52 -6.01 -31.80 5.18
CA LEU A 52 -6.96 -31.46 6.24
C LEU A 52 -7.00 -29.96 6.48
N ARG A 53 -5.84 -29.32 6.70
CA ARG A 53 -5.78 -27.87 6.94
C ARG A 53 -6.40 -27.06 5.79
N LYS A 54 -6.15 -27.43 4.53
CA LYS A 54 -6.78 -26.77 3.37
C LYS A 54 -8.30 -26.94 3.38
N THR A 55 -8.78 -28.14 3.70
CA THR A 55 -10.22 -28.44 3.77
C THR A 55 -10.90 -27.65 4.89
N LEU A 56 -10.29 -27.64 6.08
CA LEU A 56 -10.78 -26.88 7.23
C LEU A 56 -10.77 -25.38 6.96
N TYR A 57 -9.69 -24.85 6.37
CA TYR A 57 -9.59 -23.44 5.98
C TYR A 57 -10.76 -23.01 5.08
N ASN A 58 -10.98 -23.73 3.97
CA ASN A 58 -12.06 -23.41 3.03
C ASN A 58 -13.44 -23.49 3.70
N HIS A 59 -13.65 -24.49 4.55
CA HIS A 59 -14.92 -24.63 5.26
C HIS A 59 -15.13 -23.51 6.29
N ILE A 60 -14.12 -23.16 7.10
CA ILE A 60 -14.22 -22.08 8.09
C ILE A 60 -14.63 -20.76 7.42
N VAL A 61 -13.95 -20.40 6.33
CA VAL A 61 -14.26 -19.16 5.59
C VAL A 61 -15.69 -19.21 5.02
N THR A 62 -16.10 -20.36 4.49
CA THR A 62 -17.43 -20.54 3.89
C THR A 62 -18.54 -20.54 4.94
N ASP A 63 -18.37 -21.22 6.08
CA ASP A 63 -19.36 -21.25 7.16
C ASP A 63 -19.53 -19.87 7.79
N ILE A 64 -18.43 -19.14 8.06
CA ILE A 64 -18.50 -17.77 8.58
C ILE A 64 -19.22 -16.85 7.57
N LYS A 65 -18.96 -17.00 6.26
CA LYS A 65 -19.67 -16.28 5.22
C LYS A 65 -21.17 -16.59 5.24
N ASN A 66 -21.55 -17.86 5.34
CA ASN A 66 -22.94 -18.30 5.35
C ASN A 66 -23.68 -17.81 6.61
N VAL A 67 -23.03 -17.85 7.77
CA VAL A 67 -23.58 -17.33 9.03
C VAL A 67 -23.86 -15.83 8.95
N ASN A 68 -23.07 -15.08 8.17
CA ASN A 68 -23.22 -13.64 7.98
C ASN A 68 -23.98 -13.26 6.69
N GLN A 69 -24.58 -14.22 5.97
CA GLN A 69 -25.19 -13.97 4.65
C GLN A 69 -26.46 -13.11 4.74
N LYS A 70 -27.32 -13.34 5.75
CA LYS A 70 -28.56 -12.58 5.94
C LYS A 70 -28.32 -11.27 6.70
N SER A 71 -27.60 -11.35 7.81
CA SER A 71 -27.24 -10.21 8.65
C SER A 71 -25.93 -10.50 9.37
N LYS A 72 -25.15 -9.46 9.69
CA LYS A 72 -23.91 -9.62 10.47
C LYS A 72 -24.23 -10.15 11.87
N ASN A 73 -23.78 -11.38 12.17
CA ASN A 73 -23.98 -11.99 13.48
C ASN A 73 -22.85 -11.58 14.43
N ASN A 74 -22.97 -10.38 15.00
CA ASN A 74 -21.92 -9.79 15.84
C ASN A 74 -21.58 -10.63 17.08
N LYS A 75 -22.54 -11.37 17.64
CA LYS A 75 -22.31 -12.27 18.79
C LYS A 75 -21.32 -13.37 18.42
N ILE A 76 -21.60 -14.09 17.33
CA ILE A 76 -20.71 -15.17 16.84
C ILE A 76 -19.37 -14.59 16.39
N ASN A 77 -19.38 -13.49 15.64
CA ASN A 77 -18.14 -12.87 15.15
C ASN A 77 -17.22 -12.45 16.30
N THR A 78 -17.76 -11.85 17.36
CA THR A 78 -16.96 -11.41 18.52
C THR A 78 -16.27 -12.59 19.21
N VAL A 79 -16.99 -13.71 19.40
CA VAL A 79 -16.43 -14.93 20.00
C VAL A 79 -15.34 -15.54 19.11
N LEU A 80 -15.60 -15.65 17.79
CA LEU A 80 -14.64 -16.19 16.84
C LEU A 80 -13.39 -15.30 16.72
N GLN A 81 -13.53 -13.98 16.69
CA GLN A 81 -12.40 -13.04 16.67
C GLN A 81 -11.55 -13.17 17.94
N ASN A 82 -12.17 -13.28 19.12
CA ASN A 82 -11.45 -13.50 20.38
C ASN A 82 -10.68 -14.83 20.35
N TYR A 83 -11.31 -15.86 19.82
CA TYR A 83 -10.67 -17.16 19.65
C TYR A 83 -9.48 -17.08 18.68
N MET A 84 -9.63 -16.43 17.53
CA MET A 84 -8.54 -16.19 16.57
C MET A 84 -7.38 -15.41 17.19
N PHE A 85 -7.69 -14.39 17.99
CA PHE A 85 -6.68 -13.63 18.72
C PHE A 85 -5.88 -14.50 19.69
N SER A 86 -6.55 -15.42 20.41
CA SER A 86 -5.86 -16.40 21.26
C SER A 86 -4.97 -17.35 20.45
N MET A 87 -5.41 -17.75 19.25
CA MET A 87 -4.64 -18.62 18.35
C MET A 87 -3.40 -17.95 17.75
N LEU A 88 -3.41 -16.62 17.56
CA LEU A 88 -2.25 -15.87 17.10
C LEU A 88 -1.12 -15.82 18.14
N LYS A 89 -1.46 -15.94 19.43
CA LYS A 89 -0.51 -16.01 20.54
C LYS A 89 -0.04 -17.45 20.84
N ASP A 90 -0.62 -18.44 20.17
CA ASP A 90 -0.33 -19.84 20.39
C ASP A 90 1.08 -20.21 19.89
N SER A 91 1.70 -21.21 20.50
CA SER A 91 3.06 -21.65 20.19
C SER A 91 3.20 -22.26 18.79
N SER A 92 2.09 -22.64 18.13
CA SER A 92 2.13 -23.29 16.82
C SER A 92 2.22 -22.28 15.66
N PRO A 93 3.35 -22.19 14.94
CA PRO A 93 3.52 -21.20 13.88
C PRO A 93 2.63 -21.44 12.66
N ILE A 94 2.27 -22.71 12.40
CA ILE A 94 1.37 -23.07 11.29
C ILE A 94 -0.05 -22.61 11.61
N ALA A 95 -0.52 -22.85 12.83
CA ALA A 95 -1.86 -22.47 13.24
C ALA A 95 -2.01 -20.94 13.28
N ALA A 96 -1.01 -20.23 13.82
CA ALA A 96 -0.98 -18.76 13.82
C ALA A 96 -1.02 -18.19 12.39
N LYS A 97 -0.23 -18.75 11.46
CA LYS A 97 -0.23 -18.33 10.04
C LYS A 97 -1.58 -18.52 9.38
N ILE A 98 -2.19 -19.70 9.52
CA ILE A 98 -3.50 -19.99 8.91
C ILE A 98 -4.58 -19.10 9.54
N SER A 99 -4.52 -18.87 10.86
CA SER A 99 -5.47 -17.98 11.54
C SER A 99 -5.37 -16.55 11.00
N MET A 100 -4.15 -16.05 10.78
CA MET A 100 -3.92 -14.74 10.15
C MET A 100 -4.48 -14.70 8.71
N ASP A 101 -4.25 -15.74 7.90
CA ASP A 101 -4.79 -15.80 6.54
C ASP A 101 -6.33 -15.77 6.53
N ILE A 102 -6.98 -16.50 7.44
CA ILE A 102 -8.45 -16.52 7.55
C ILE A 102 -8.96 -15.12 7.89
N MET A 103 -8.31 -14.40 8.82
CA MET A 103 -8.70 -13.02 9.16
C MET A 103 -8.56 -12.08 7.96
N VAL A 104 -7.45 -12.17 7.23
CA VAL A 104 -7.21 -11.38 6.02
C VAL A 104 -8.25 -11.70 4.93
N GLU A 105 -8.58 -12.97 4.72
CA GLU A 105 -9.59 -13.36 3.73
C GLU A 105 -11.01 -12.88 4.13
N LEU A 106 -11.39 -12.98 5.40
CA LEU A 106 -12.69 -12.52 5.88
C LEU A 106 -12.83 -10.99 5.82
N TYR A 107 -11.74 -10.24 6.04
CA TYR A 107 -11.71 -8.80 5.82
C TYR A 107 -11.95 -8.47 4.33
N ARG A 108 -11.24 -9.14 3.42
CA ARG A 108 -11.38 -8.92 1.97
C ARG A 108 -12.77 -9.24 1.43
N LYS A 109 -13.44 -10.24 2.01
CA LYS A 109 -14.83 -10.57 1.67
C LYS A 109 -15.85 -9.60 2.30
N ASN A 110 -15.40 -8.51 2.95
CA ASN A 110 -16.22 -7.52 3.65
C ASN A 110 -17.10 -8.11 4.77
N ILE A 111 -16.70 -9.24 5.36
CA ILE A 111 -17.43 -9.89 6.44
C ILE A 111 -16.96 -9.31 7.78
N TRP A 112 -15.66 -9.35 8.03
CA TRP A 112 -15.00 -8.82 9.22
C TRP A 112 -14.25 -7.52 8.88
N ASN A 113 -14.99 -6.50 8.48
CA ASN A 113 -14.48 -5.17 8.12
C ASN A 113 -14.61 -4.18 9.29
N ASP A 114 -14.20 -4.60 10.48
CA ASP A 114 -14.34 -3.86 11.73
C ASP A 114 -12.98 -3.47 12.33
N THR A 115 -13.00 -2.41 13.13
CA THR A 115 -11.85 -1.87 13.88
C THR A 115 -11.12 -2.95 14.67
N LYS A 116 -11.85 -3.86 15.31
CA LYS A 116 -11.26 -4.93 16.11
C LYS A 116 -10.42 -5.89 15.29
N THR A 117 -10.91 -6.33 14.12
CA THR A 117 -10.17 -7.23 13.22
C THR A 117 -8.88 -6.58 12.74
N VAL A 118 -8.93 -5.31 12.33
CA VAL A 118 -7.75 -4.57 11.88
C VAL A 118 -6.70 -4.49 12.97
N ASN A 119 -7.09 -4.11 14.20
CA ASN A 119 -6.15 -4.00 15.31
C ASN A 119 -5.58 -5.36 15.75
N VAL A 120 -6.32 -6.47 15.56
CA VAL A 120 -5.74 -7.81 15.74
C VAL A 120 -4.69 -8.09 14.65
N ILE A 121 -4.93 -7.72 13.39
CA ILE A 121 -3.92 -7.87 12.32
C ILE A 121 -2.68 -7.01 12.60
N VAL A 122 -2.84 -5.80 13.17
CA VAL A 122 -1.70 -4.97 13.65
C VAL A 122 -0.82 -5.76 14.62
N THR A 123 -1.40 -6.52 15.56
CA THR A 123 -0.59 -7.36 16.47
C THR A 123 0.23 -8.43 15.73
N GLY A 124 -0.25 -8.88 14.57
CA GLY A 124 0.47 -9.77 13.66
C GLY A 124 1.77 -9.19 13.11
N CYS A 125 1.82 -7.87 12.89
CA CYS A 125 3.03 -7.17 12.44
C CYS A 125 4.17 -7.25 13.46
N TYR A 126 3.86 -7.53 14.74
CA TYR A 126 4.85 -7.71 15.80
C TYR A 126 5.16 -9.17 16.12
N SER A 127 4.62 -10.12 15.33
CA SER A 127 4.83 -11.53 15.59
C SER A 127 6.30 -11.91 15.37
N LYS A 128 6.87 -12.70 16.29
CA LYS A 128 8.21 -13.32 16.10
C LYS A 128 8.24 -14.31 14.93
N ILE A 129 7.08 -14.76 14.45
CA ILE A 129 6.97 -15.68 13.32
C ILE A 129 6.96 -14.85 12.04
N THR A 130 8.06 -14.88 11.29
CA THR A 130 8.24 -14.10 10.04
C THR A 130 7.08 -14.28 9.06
N LYS A 131 6.53 -15.49 8.91
CA LYS A 131 5.41 -15.73 7.98
C LYS A 131 4.12 -15.00 8.39
N VAL A 132 3.82 -14.95 9.69
CA VAL A 132 2.63 -14.23 10.21
C VAL A 132 2.82 -12.74 10.01
N MET A 133 4.01 -12.23 10.36
CA MET A 133 4.40 -10.85 10.17
C MET A 133 4.29 -10.41 8.71
N VAL A 134 4.84 -11.19 7.78
CA VAL A 134 4.77 -10.91 6.34
C VAL A 134 3.33 -10.88 5.85
N THR A 135 2.47 -11.82 6.25
CA THR A 135 1.04 -11.79 5.89
C THR A 135 0.36 -10.50 6.40
N ALA A 136 0.64 -10.10 7.64
CA ALA A 136 0.07 -8.88 8.21
C ALA A 136 0.60 -7.60 7.53
N LEU A 137 1.89 -7.54 7.22
CA LEU A 137 2.49 -6.42 6.47
C LEU A 137 1.89 -6.32 5.06
N LYS A 138 1.79 -7.44 4.34
CA LYS A 138 1.21 -7.46 2.99
C LYS A 138 -0.27 -7.07 2.96
N PHE A 139 -1.02 -7.40 4.02
CA PHE A 139 -2.40 -6.95 4.20
C PHE A 139 -2.53 -5.42 4.16
N PHE A 140 -1.72 -4.71 4.95
CA PHE A 140 -1.75 -3.23 4.97
C PHE A 140 -1.13 -2.60 3.72
N LEU A 141 -0.14 -3.26 3.12
CA LEU A 141 0.45 -2.77 1.87
C LEU A 141 -0.46 -2.99 0.65
N GLY A 142 -1.47 -3.85 0.75
CA GLY A 142 -2.35 -4.22 -0.35
C GLY A 142 -1.67 -5.12 -1.39
N THR A 143 -0.55 -5.77 -1.03
CA THR A 143 0.28 -6.54 -1.96
C THR A 143 -0.13 -8.00 -2.07
N ASP A 144 -0.98 -8.56 -1.19
CA ASP A 144 -1.63 -9.82 -1.53
C ASP A 144 -2.79 -9.55 -2.48
N ALA A 145 -2.52 -9.46 -3.79
CA ALA A 145 -3.41 -10.21 -4.67
C ALA A 145 -3.37 -11.66 -4.14
N PRO A 146 -4.51 -12.34 -3.95
CA PRO A 146 -4.47 -13.69 -3.42
C PRO A 146 -3.54 -14.51 -4.31
N GLU A 147 -2.46 -15.05 -3.72
CA GLU A 147 -1.84 -16.27 -4.24
C GLU A 147 -2.87 -17.39 -4.06
N GLU A 148 -4.00 -17.29 -4.76
CA GLU A 148 -4.73 -18.47 -5.17
C GLU A 148 -3.72 -19.27 -5.99
N VAL A 149 -3.28 -20.38 -5.38
CA VAL A 149 -2.85 -21.61 -6.04
C VAL A 149 -2.70 -21.40 -7.56
N LYS A 150 -1.47 -21.15 -8.03
CA LYS A 150 -1.10 -21.28 -9.44
C LYS A 150 -1.45 -22.69 -9.91
N ALA A 151 -2.71 -22.90 -10.25
CA ALA A 151 -3.21 -23.96 -11.10
C ALA A 151 -3.55 -23.25 -12.41
N ASP A 152 -2.52 -23.14 -13.25
CA ASP A 152 -2.63 -23.39 -14.68
C ASP A 152 -3.83 -22.76 -15.40
N SER A 153 -3.85 -21.43 -15.54
CA SER A 153 -4.69 -20.78 -16.56
C SER A 153 -4.33 -19.30 -16.82
N ASP A 154 -3.04 -18.96 -16.94
CA ASP A 154 -2.65 -17.55 -17.19
C ASP A 154 -1.70 -17.35 -18.38
N SER A 155 -1.61 -18.32 -19.30
CA SER A 155 -0.75 -18.20 -20.48
C SER A 155 -1.44 -17.64 -21.74
N GLU A 156 -2.74 -17.36 -21.72
CA GLU A 156 -3.48 -16.98 -22.95
C GLU A 156 -3.82 -15.47 -23.08
N SER A 157 -3.64 -14.65 -22.04
CA SER A 157 -4.17 -13.27 -22.07
C SER A 157 -3.18 -12.17 -22.50
N GLU A 158 -1.87 -12.43 -22.48
CA GLU A 158 -0.85 -11.46 -22.92
C GLU A 158 -0.69 -11.43 -24.44
N ASP A 159 -0.76 -12.61 -25.08
CA ASP A 159 -0.49 -12.77 -26.51
C ASP A 159 -1.56 -12.08 -27.40
N ASP A 160 -2.81 -12.05 -26.93
CA ASP A 160 -3.93 -11.39 -27.62
C ASP A 160 -3.87 -9.85 -27.54
N ASN A 161 -3.33 -9.29 -26.46
CA ASN A 161 -3.16 -7.84 -26.31
C ASN A 161 -2.05 -7.30 -27.22
N GLU A 162 -0.98 -8.08 -27.42
CA GLU A 162 0.11 -7.72 -28.32
C GLU A 162 -0.32 -7.77 -29.79
N LYS A 163 -1.09 -8.81 -30.17
CA LYS A 163 -1.73 -8.92 -31.49
C LYS A 163 -2.68 -7.76 -31.77
N ALA A 164 -3.48 -7.35 -30.78
CA ALA A 164 -4.38 -6.20 -30.90
C ALA A 164 -3.63 -4.87 -31.12
N LYS A 165 -2.49 -4.66 -30.45
CA LYS A 165 -1.64 -3.47 -30.66
C LYS A 165 -1.00 -3.46 -32.05
N LYS A 166 -0.46 -4.59 -32.51
CA LYS A 166 0.12 -4.74 -33.86
C LYS A 166 -0.90 -4.45 -34.97
N LEU A 167 -2.15 -4.92 -34.80
CA LEU A 167 -3.26 -4.66 -35.73
C LEU A 167 -3.67 -3.17 -35.81
N ILE A 168 -3.57 -2.43 -34.70
CA ILE A 168 -3.86 -0.98 -34.68
C ILE A 168 -2.78 -0.20 -35.43
N ILE A 169 -1.51 -0.53 -35.20
CA ILE A 169 -0.36 0.11 -35.87
C ILE A 169 -0.40 -0.15 -37.39
N ALA A 170 -0.66 -1.40 -37.80
CA ALA A 170 -0.82 -1.75 -39.21
C ALA A 170 -2.03 -1.07 -39.89
N GLY A 171 -3.08 -0.76 -39.12
CA GLY A 171 -4.27 -0.04 -39.59
C GLY A 171 -4.09 1.47 -39.75
N GLN A 172 -3.04 2.06 -39.17
CA GLN A 172 -2.72 3.48 -39.31
C GLN A 172 -1.93 3.80 -40.59
N VAL A 173 -1.16 2.84 -41.10
CA VAL A 173 -0.24 3.04 -42.24
C VAL A 173 -0.87 2.70 -43.60
N SER A 174 -2.04 2.03 -43.64
CA SER A 174 -2.69 1.62 -44.90
C SER A 174 -4.08 2.26 -45.14
N LYS A 175 -4.49 2.37 -46.42
CA LYS A 175 -5.81 2.91 -46.82
C LYS A 175 -6.95 2.16 -46.12
N LYS A 176 -7.86 2.90 -45.47
CA LYS A 176 -8.91 2.37 -44.60
C LYS A 176 -10.13 1.87 -45.40
N THR A 177 -10.14 0.59 -45.74
CA THR A 177 -11.33 -0.09 -46.28
C THR A 177 -12.35 -0.40 -45.17
N GLY A 178 -13.65 -0.41 -45.47
CA GLY A 178 -14.73 -0.63 -44.48
C GLY A 178 -14.58 -1.89 -43.62
N LYS A 179 -14.07 -2.99 -44.19
CA LYS A 179 -13.76 -4.24 -43.45
C LYS A 179 -12.63 -4.08 -42.44
N LYS A 180 -11.61 -3.24 -42.72
CA LYS A 180 -10.49 -2.97 -41.81
C LYS A 180 -10.90 -2.07 -40.64
N LYS A 181 -11.79 -1.09 -40.87
CA LYS A 181 -12.35 -0.24 -39.81
C LYS A 181 -13.06 -1.07 -38.73
N ARG A 182 -13.89 -2.04 -39.14
CA ARG A 182 -14.56 -2.98 -38.22
C ARG A 182 -13.59 -3.85 -37.41
N LYS A 183 -12.47 -4.30 -38.02
CA LYS A 183 -11.43 -5.05 -37.29
C LYS A 183 -10.70 -4.19 -36.25
N MET A 184 -10.40 -2.94 -36.60
CA MET A 184 -9.77 -1.97 -35.69
C MET A 184 -10.69 -1.61 -34.50
N GLU A 185 -11.98 -1.39 -34.74
CA GLU A 185 -12.97 -1.13 -33.68
C GLU A 185 -13.10 -2.32 -32.72
N LYS A 186 -13.11 -3.56 -33.23
CA LYS A 186 -13.09 -4.76 -32.38
C LYS A 186 -11.83 -4.83 -31.51
N ALA A 187 -10.64 -4.59 -32.09
CA ALA A 187 -9.37 -4.56 -31.37
C ALA A 187 -9.34 -3.46 -30.27
N LEU A 188 -9.84 -2.27 -30.59
CA LEU A 188 -9.99 -1.18 -29.61
C LEU A 188 -10.97 -1.52 -28.49
N SER A 189 -12.07 -2.22 -28.79
CA SER A 189 -13.02 -2.67 -27.76
C SER A 189 -12.39 -3.71 -26.83
N MET A 190 -11.55 -4.61 -27.36
CA MET A 190 -10.84 -5.63 -26.57
C MET A 190 -9.82 -4.97 -25.63
N LEU A 191 -9.05 -4.00 -26.11
CA LEU A 191 -8.14 -3.19 -25.28
C LEU A 191 -8.89 -2.36 -24.22
N ARG A 192 -10.06 -1.79 -24.55
CA ARG A 192 -10.89 -1.08 -23.56
C ARG A 192 -11.45 -2.02 -22.50
N LYS A 193 -11.84 -3.25 -22.86
CA LYS A 193 -12.27 -4.27 -21.91
C LYS A 193 -11.11 -4.75 -21.03
N ALA A 194 -9.91 -4.93 -21.58
CA ALA A 194 -8.71 -5.25 -20.83
C ALA A 194 -8.33 -4.13 -19.83
N LYS A 195 -8.38 -2.86 -20.26
CA LYS A 195 -8.18 -1.71 -19.37
C LYS A 195 -9.25 -1.58 -18.28
N LYS A 196 -10.52 -1.94 -18.57
CA LYS A 196 -11.57 -1.99 -17.54
C LYS A 196 -11.39 -3.16 -16.55
N LYS A 197 -10.73 -4.25 -16.95
CA LYS A 197 -10.36 -5.37 -16.08
C LYS A 197 -9.14 -5.06 -15.21
N GLN A 198 -8.21 -4.23 -15.68
CA GLN A 198 -7.21 -3.57 -14.84
C GLN A 198 -7.90 -2.48 -14.01
N LYS A 199 -8.66 -2.89 -12.98
CA LYS A 199 -9.09 -1.94 -11.96
C LYS A 199 -7.84 -1.28 -11.37
N PRO A 200 -7.84 0.04 -11.13
CA PRO A 200 -6.78 0.67 -10.34
C PRO A 200 -6.69 -0.10 -9.02
N VAL A 201 -5.48 -0.40 -8.58
CA VAL A 201 -5.23 -1.04 -7.29
C VAL A 201 -6.02 -0.26 -6.26
N SER A 202 -7.13 -0.83 -5.77
CA SER A 202 -7.88 -0.21 -4.69
C SER A 202 -6.98 -0.34 -3.47
N PHE A 203 -6.20 0.69 -3.20
CA PHE A 203 -5.49 0.81 -1.95
C PHE A 203 -6.53 0.59 -0.84
N ASN A 204 -6.29 -0.38 0.04
CA ASN A 204 -7.11 -0.63 1.22
C ASN A 204 -6.91 0.51 2.25
N PHE A 205 -7.11 1.77 1.83
CA PHE A 205 -7.10 2.95 2.71
C PHE A 205 -8.03 2.71 3.91
N SER A 206 -9.15 2.00 3.68
CA SER A 206 -10.08 1.63 4.73
C SER A 206 -9.44 0.89 5.91
N ALA A 207 -8.42 0.04 5.71
CA ALA A 207 -7.81 -0.69 6.82
C ALA A 207 -6.90 0.21 7.67
N ILE A 208 -6.14 1.12 7.04
CA ILE A 208 -5.21 2.01 7.75
C ILE A 208 -5.97 3.04 8.61
N HIS A 209 -7.14 3.49 8.18
CA HIS A 209 -7.98 4.40 8.96
C HIS A 209 -8.69 3.74 10.16
N LEU A 210 -8.77 2.41 10.19
CA LEU A 210 -9.40 1.64 11.27
C LEU A 210 -8.41 1.28 12.40
N ILE A 211 -7.20 1.82 12.39
CA ILE A 211 -6.17 1.59 13.40
C ILE A 211 -6.46 2.51 14.60
N ASN A 212 -6.42 1.95 15.82
CA ASN A 212 -6.75 2.72 17.03
C ASN A 212 -5.63 3.69 17.46
N ASP A 213 -4.38 3.26 17.35
CA ASP A 213 -3.19 4.02 17.75
C ASP A 213 -2.14 3.95 16.63
N PRO A 214 -2.26 4.81 15.58
CA PRO A 214 -1.34 4.80 14.45
C PRO A 214 0.07 5.28 14.83
N GLN A 215 0.20 6.22 15.78
CA GLN A 215 1.50 6.71 16.26
C GLN A 215 2.26 5.59 17.00
N GLY A 216 1.66 4.99 18.02
CA GLY A 216 2.27 3.90 18.76
C GLY A 216 2.50 2.66 17.90
N PHE A 217 1.69 2.45 16.85
CA PHE A 217 1.96 1.42 15.85
C PHE A 217 3.28 1.69 15.13
N ALA A 218 3.43 2.87 14.54
CA ALA A 218 4.61 3.26 13.76
C ALA A 218 5.89 3.21 14.61
N GLU A 219 5.87 3.74 15.84
CA GLU A 219 7.03 3.74 16.74
C GLU A 219 7.49 2.33 17.13
N LYS A 220 6.55 1.45 17.53
CA LYS A 220 6.88 0.06 17.88
C LYS A 220 7.41 -0.71 16.67
N LEU A 221 6.82 -0.49 15.50
CA LEU A 221 7.25 -1.14 14.26
C LEU A 221 8.65 -0.65 13.84
N PHE A 222 8.93 0.64 14.03
CA PHE A 222 10.26 1.21 13.78
C PHE A 222 11.32 0.65 14.73
N LYS A 223 11.03 0.56 16.04
CA LYS A 223 11.94 -0.06 17.01
C LYS A 223 12.23 -1.54 16.68
N GLN A 224 11.22 -2.26 16.22
CA GLN A 224 11.40 -3.64 15.73
C GLN A 224 12.27 -3.68 14.46
N LEU A 225 12.08 -2.74 13.54
CA LEU A 225 12.87 -2.64 12.31
C LEU A 225 14.36 -2.39 12.60
N GLU A 226 14.69 -1.50 13.54
CA GLU A 226 16.06 -1.19 13.94
C GLU A 226 16.81 -2.43 14.48
N SER A 227 16.13 -3.23 15.28
CA SER A 227 16.67 -4.46 15.89
C SER A 227 16.51 -5.72 15.02
N SER A 228 15.86 -5.61 13.86
CA SER A 228 15.50 -6.76 13.04
C SER A 228 16.71 -7.36 12.32
N THR A 229 16.84 -8.68 12.39
CA THR A 229 17.80 -9.49 11.60
C THR A 229 17.16 -10.11 10.35
N GLU A 230 15.93 -9.70 10.01
CA GLU A 230 15.19 -10.27 8.88
C GLU A 230 15.80 -9.91 7.52
N ARG A 231 15.39 -10.64 6.49
CA ARG A 231 15.79 -10.35 5.10
C ARG A 231 15.36 -8.93 4.71
N PHE A 232 16.15 -8.29 3.85
CA PHE A 232 15.89 -6.91 3.41
C PHE A 232 14.50 -6.71 2.80
N GLU A 233 13.94 -7.71 2.12
CA GLU A 233 12.57 -7.65 1.58
C GLU A 233 11.51 -7.42 2.68
N VAL A 234 11.66 -8.07 3.83
CA VAL A 234 10.76 -7.90 4.98
C VAL A 234 10.98 -6.53 5.63
N LYS A 235 12.25 -6.11 5.77
CA LYS A 235 12.59 -4.77 6.26
C LYS A 235 11.99 -3.67 5.37
N LEU A 236 12.03 -3.85 4.05
CA LEU A 236 11.45 -2.92 3.10
C LEU A 236 9.92 -2.87 3.20
N MET A 237 9.25 -3.99 3.48
CA MET A 237 7.81 -3.99 3.76
C MET A 237 7.49 -3.18 5.03
N MET A 238 8.28 -3.33 6.09
CA MET A 238 8.12 -2.52 7.31
C MET A 238 8.34 -1.03 7.02
N ILE A 239 9.43 -0.68 6.32
CA ILE A 239 9.75 0.69 5.92
C ILE A 239 8.59 1.31 5.14
N ASN A 240 8.06 0.60 4.14
CA ASN A 240 6.94 1.08 3.33
C ASN A 240 5.68 1.29 4.17
N LEU A 241 5.38 0.36 5.09
CA LEU A 241 4.22 0.50 5.98
C LEU A 241 4.38 1.70 6.92
N ILE A 242 5.55 1.90 7.52
CA ILE A 242 5.85 3.06 8.37
C ILE A 242 5.66 4.35 7.57
N GLY A 243 6.23 4.45 6.36
CA GLY A 243 6.08 5.64 5.53
C GLY A 243 4.62 5.93 5.15
N ARG A 244 3.82 4.89 4.89
CA ARG A 244 2.36 5.05 4.69
C ARG A 244 1.64 5.56 5.93
N LEU A 245 1.95 5.01 7.10
CA LEU A 245 1.34 5.45 8.36
C LEU A 245 1.66 6.91 8.64
N VAL A 246 2.93 7.30 8.47
CA VAL A 246 3.41 8.67 8.66
C VAL A 246 2.69 9.63 7.71
N GLY A 247 2.62 9.32 6.41
CA GLY A 247 1.97 10.20 5.45
C GLY A 247 0.45 10.30 5.59
N ILE A 248 -0.24 9.22 5.98
CA ILE A 248 -1.72 9.19 6.07
C ILE A 248 -2.23 9.84 7.36
N HIS A 249 -1.56 9.58 8.48
CA HIS A 249 -1.98 10.06 9.80
C HIS A 249 -1.15 11.27 10.27
N GLU A 250 -0.32 11.84 9.40
CA GLU A 250 0.57 12.98 9.68
C GLU A 250 1.40 12.79 10.96
N LEU A 251 1.99 11.59 11.10
CA LEU A 251 2.69 11.17 12.32
C LEU A 251 4.09 11.79 12.40
N ILE A 252 4.52 12.14 13.62
CA ILE A 252 5.86 12.67 13.84
C ILE A 252 6.78 11.52 14.27
N LEU A 253 7.67 11.08 13.38
CA LEU A 253 8.66 10.02 13.65
C LEU A 253 10.05 10.42 13.12
N LEU A 254 10.71 11.36 13.82
CA LEU A 254 11.93 12.02 13.32
C LEU A 254 13.12 11.07 13.11
N ASN A 255 13.26 10.05 13.97
CA ASN A 255 14.35 9.07 13.87
C ASN A 255 14.25 8.17 12.61
N PHE A 256 13.09 8.16 11.95
CA PHE A 256 12.91 7.42 10.70
C PHE A 256 13.72 8.01 9.55
N TYR A 257 13.91 9.33 9.50
CA TYR A 257 14.60 10.00 8.40
C TYR A 257 16.12 9.69 8.35
N PRO A 258 16.87 9.80 9.46
CA PRO A 258 18.27 9.35 9.49
C PRO A 258 18.41 7.85 9.21
N PHE A 259 17.44 7.02 9.60
CA PHE A 259 17.44 5.60 9.29
C PHE A 259 17.29 5.36 7.78
N LEU A 260 16.34 6.03 7.11
CA LEU A 260 16.14 5.96 5.66
C LEU A 260 17.38 6.40 4.90
N GLN A 261 18.05 7.47 5.34
CA GLN A 261 19.23 8.05 4.71
C GLN A 261 20.32 7.00 4.40
N ARG A 262 20.51 6.02 5.29
CA ARG A 262 21.50 4.94 5.14
C ARG A 262 21.26 4.06 3.91
N PHE A 263 20.03 4.00 3.41
CA PHE A 263 19.64 3.17 2.27
C PHE A 263 19.49 3.95 0.95
N LEU A 264 19.70 5.28 0.97
CA LEU A 264 19.56 6.15 -0.20
C LEU A 264 20.84 6.13 -1.05
N GLN A 265 21.14 4.97 -1.63
CA GLN A 265 22.27 4.74 -2.51
C GLN A 265 21.79 4.17 -3.86
N PRO A 266 22.29 4.63 -5.02
CA PRO A 266 21.80 4.16 -6.34
C PRO A 266 21.88 2.66 -6.54
N HIS A 267 22.91 2.01 -5.98
CA HIS A 267 23.15 0.58 -6.08
C HIS A 267 22.26 -0.25 -5.14
N GLN A 268 21.52 0.39 -4.22
CA GLN A 268 20.67 -0.30 -3.27
C GLN A 268 19.52 -1.03 -3.98
N ARG A 269 19.26 -2.27 -3.55
CA ARG A 269 18.14 -3.06 -4.08
C ARG A 269 16.80 -2.35 -3.81
N GLU A 270 15.97 -2.26 -4.85
CA GLU A 270 14.65 -1.61 -4.80
C GLU A 270 14.65 -0.16 -4.30
N VAL A 271 15.72 0.59 -4.58
CA VAL A 271 15.88 1.97 -4.13
C VAL A 271 14.75 2.91 -4.56
N THR A 272 14.09 2.65 -5.69
CA THR A 272 12.92 3.41 -6.13
C THR A 272 11.76 3.33 -5.14
N LYS A 273 11.55 2.17 -4.49
CA LYS A 273 10.53 2.00 -3.44
C LYS A 273 10.93 2.75 -2.17
N LEU A 274 12.22 2.79 -1.84
CA LEU A 274 12.73 3.57 -0.70
C LEU A 274 12.51 5.07 -0.94
N LEU A 275 12.89 5.60 -2.11
CA LEU A 275 12.67 7.00 -2.48
C LEU A 275 11.19 7.38 -2.45
N MET A 276 10.32 6.52 -2.99
CA MET A 276 8.87 6.71 -2.92
C MET A 276 8.38 6.72 -1.46
N THR A 277 8.91 5.84 -0.61
CA THR A 277 8.55 5.80 0.81
C THR A 277 9.02 7.05 1.54
N SER A 278 10.22 7.57 1.25
CA SER A 278 10.72 8.84 1.81
C SER A 278 9.81 10.00 1.44
N ALA A 279 9.38 10.08 0.19
CA ALA A 279 8.40 11.09 -0.24
C ALA A 279 7.07 10.91 0.49
N GLN A 280 6.56 9.68 0.60
CA GLN A 280 5.30 9.43 1.29
C GLN A 280 5.33 9.74 2.79
N ALA A 281 6.48 9.53 3.44
CA ALA A 281 6.68 9.83 4.86
C ALA A 281 6.92 11.32 5.14
N THR A 282 6.84 12.19 4.13
CA THR A 282 7.03 13.64 4.28
C THR A 282 5.66 14.31 4.27
N HIS A 283 5.42 15.27 5.17
CA HIS A 283 4.22 16.10 5.20
C HIS A 283 4.54 17.47 5.81
N ASP A 284 3.59 18.40 5.76
CA ASP A 284 3.76 19.81 6.14
C ASP A 284 4.13 20.01 7.63
N LEU A 285 3.80 19.06 8.50
CA LEU A 285 4.08 19.13 9.95
C LEU A 285 5.45 18.54 10.34
N VAL A 286 6.21 18.00 9.40
CA VAL A 286 7.56 17.51 9.67
C VAL A 286 8.55 18.67 9.60
N PRO A 287 9.42 18.86 10.62
CA PRO A 287 10.43 19.90 10.59
C PRO A 287 11.31 19.82 9.33
N PRO A 288 11.49 20.94 8.59
CA PRO A 288 12.33 21.01 7.39
C PRO A 288 13.76 20.48 7.64
N ASP A 289 14.32 20.80 8.80
CA ASP A 289 15.67 20.39 9.23
C ASP A 289 15.86 18.87 9.28
N ALA A 290 14.79 18.09 9.49
CA ALA A 290 14.84 16.63 9.48
C ALA A 290 14.85 16.06 8.05
N ILE A 291 14.28 16.79 7.09
CA ILE A 291 14.13 16.37 5.68
C ILE A 291 15.30 16.86 4.82
N GLU A 292 15.89 18.02 5.13
CA GLU A 292 17.01 18.58 4.38
C GLU A 292 18.18 17.58 4.21
N PRO A 293 18.62 16.83 5.24
CA PRO A 293 19.68 15.82 5.09
C PRO A 293 19.33 14.71 4.10
N ILE A 294 18.05 14.32 4.01
CA ILE A 294 17.56 13.36 3.01
C ILE A 294 17.70 13.95 1.61
N LEU A 295 17.24 15.19 1.40
CA LEU A 295 17.34 15.87 0.11
C LEU A 295 18.79 15.99 -0.35
N ARG A 296 19.68 16.42 0.54
CA ARG A 296 21.13 16.50 0.26
C ARG A 296 21.73 15.14 -0.09
N THR A 297 21.34 14.08 0.63
CA THR A 297 21.81 12.71 0.35
C THR A 297 21.35 12.23 -1.02
N ILE A 298 20.08 12.48 -1.39
CA ILE A 298 19.56 12.11 -2.72
C ILE A 298 20.29 12.91 -3.81
N ALA A 299 20.49 14.22 -3.61
CA ALA A 299 21.21 15.05 -4.58
C ALA A 299 22.64 14.56 -4.78
N ASN A 300 23.40 14.38 -3.70
CA ASN A 300 24.81 13.97 -3.76
C ASN A 300 25.00 12.56 -4.36
N ASN A 301 24.12 11.61 -4.01
CA ASN A 301 24.29 10.22 -4.42
C ASN A 301 23.66 9.91 -5.78
N PHE A 302 22.56 10.58 -6.18
CA PHE A 302 21.84 10.27 -7.42
C PHE A 302 22.07 11.32 -8.50
N VAL A 303 22.07 12.61 -8.15
CA VAL A 303 22.18 13.73 -9.10
C VAL A 303 23.65 14.13 -9.25
N SER A 304 24.45 13.19 -9.73
CA SER A 304 25.87 13.39 -10.02
C SER A 304 26.16 13.01 -11.47
N GLU A 305 27.09 13.71 -12.12
CA GLU A 305 27.53 13.43 -13.49
C GLU A 305 28.11 12.02 -13.68
N LYS A 306 28.56 11.39 -12.58
CA LYS A 306 29.08 10.02 -12.57
C LYS A 306 27.97 8.97 -12.78
N ASN A 307 26.72 9.32 -12.50
CA ASN A 307 25.59 8.40 -12.59
C ASN A 307 24.95 8.42 -13.99
N SER A 308 24.19 7.36 -14.28
CA SER A 308 23.41 7.32 -15.52
C SER A 308 22.30 8.36 -15.51
N THR A 309 21.91 8.82 -16.70
CA THR A 309 20.83 9.82 -16.85
C THR A 309 19.48 9.34 -16.29
N GLU A 310 19.24 8.03 -16.23
CA GLU A 310 18.05 7.44 -15.61
C GLU A 310 18.07 7.59 -14.09
N VAL A 311 19.21 7.29 -13.45
CA VAL A 311 19.39 7.43 -12.00
C VAL A 311 19.26 8.89 -11.57
N MET A 312 19.86 9.81 -12.34
CA MET A 312 19.71 11.25 -12.11
C MET A 312 18.25 11.70 -12.20
N ALA A 313 17.51 11.23 -13.22
CA ALA A 313 16.10 11.55 -13.38
C ALA A 313 15.24 10.99 -12.22
N VAL A 314 15.54 9.78 -11.74
CA VAL A 314 14.88 9.20 -10.57
C VAL A 314 15.14 10.03 -9.31
N GLY A 315 16.39 10.45 -9.08
CA GLY A 315 16.77 11.31 -7.96
C GLY A 315 16.05 12.67 -7.97
N LEU A 316 16.06 13.36 -9.12
CA LEU A 316 15.39 14.66 -9.29
C LEU A 316 13.87 14.56 -9.08
N ASN A 317 13.23 13.52 -9.63
CA ASN A 317 11.80 13.30 -9.43
C ASN A 317 11.48 12.98 -7.97
N ALA A 318 12.31 12.21 -7.27
CA ALA A 318 12.14 11.93 -5.86
C ALA A 318 12.25 13.21 -5.00
N ILE A 319 13.27 14.06 -5.27
CA ILE A 319 13.42 15.36 -4.60
C ILE A 319 12.19 16.24 -4.84
N ARG A 320 11.73 16.34 -6.09
CA ARG A 320 10.53 17.11 -6.45
C ARG A 320 9.28 16.61 -5.72
N GLU A 321 9.15 15.29 -5.57
CA GLU A 321 8.00 14.67 -4.89
C GLU A 321 8.05 14.86 -3.35
N ILE A 322 9.23 14.87 -2.75
CA ILE A 322 9.43 15.27 -1.34
C ILE A 322 9.10 16.76 -1.16
N CYS A 323 9.67 17.62 -2.01
CA CYS A 323 9.42 19.07 -1.97
C CYS A 323 7.96 19.43 -2.20
N ALA A 324 7.21 18.62 -2.96
CA ALA A 324 5.79 18.86 -3.18
C ALA A 324 4.94 18.68 -1.91
N ARG A 325 5.45 17.91 -0.93
CA ARG A 325 4.80 17.69 0.38
C ARG A 325 5.41 18.49 1.51
N ASN A 326 6.64 18.96 1.35
CA ASN A 326 7.29 19.90 2.25
C ASN A 326 8.25 20.78 1.45
N SER A 327 7.73 21.91 0.98
CA SER A 327 8.47 22.84 0.11
C SER A 327 9.53 23.66 0.84
N LEU A 328 9.50 23.68 2.18
CA LEU A 328 10.46 24.41 3.00
C LEU A 328 11.74 23.63 3.27
N ALA A 329 11.75 22.33 2.98
CA ALA A 329 12.88 21.44 3.28
C ALA A 329 14.10 21.64 2.38
N ILE A 330 13.96 22.27 1.21
CA ILE A 330 15.10 22.48 0.31
C ILE A 330 15.80 23.80 0.63
N SER A 331 17.12 23.78 0.71
CA SER A 331 17.90 25.01 0.79
C SER A 331 17.95 25.72 -0.57
N ALA A 332 18.05 27.05 -0.54
CA ALA A 332 18.10 27.86 -1.76
C ALA A 332 19.32 27.51 -2.65
N GLU A 333 20.45 27.18 -2.03
CA GLU A 333 21.67 26.72 -2.72
C GLU A 333 21.41 25.41 -3.47
N LEU A 334 20.89 24.39 -2.77
CA LEU A 334 20.61 23.09 -3.35
C LEU A 334 19.57 23.19 -4.48
N LEU A 335 18.53 24.01 -4.30
CA LEU A 335 17.54 24.23 -5.35
C LEU A 335 18.19 24.83 -6.61
N GLN A 336 19.08 25.81 -6.47
CA GLN A 336 19.75 26.44 -7.61
C GLN A 336 20.64 25.45 -8.38
N ASP A 337 21.39 24.61 -7.66
CA ASP A 337 22.23 23.58 -8.27
C ASP A 337 21.39 22.57 -9.06
N LEU A 338 20.27 22.11 -8.51
CA LEU A 338 19.39 21.16 -9.19
C LEU A 338 18.67 21.75 -10.41
N VAL A 339 18.38 23.05 -10.38
CA VAL A 339 17.72 23.78 -11.47
C VAL A 339 18.64 23.95 -12.68
N GLU A 340 19.96 23.91 -12.50
CA GLU A 340 20.94 24.01 -13.60
C GLU A 340 20.78 22.88 -14.63
N TYR A 341 20.31 21.71 -14.20
CA TYR A 341 20.04 20.57 -15.08
C TYR A 341 18.91 20.78 -16.11
N LYS A 342 18.26 21.95 -16.13
CA LYS A 342 17.24 22.33 -17.13
C LYS A 342 17.77 22.49 -18.57
N THR A 343 19.09 22.63 -18.74
CA THR A 343 19.76 22.75 -20.05
C THR A 343 20.53 21.49 -20.46
N THR A 344 20.47 20.43 -19.66
CA THR A 344 21.14 19.16 -19.96
C THR A 344 20.61 18.51 -21.24
N LYS A 345 21.49 17.85 -22.01
CA LYS A 345 21.12 17.18 -23.28
C LYS A 345 20.05 16.08 -23.10
N SER A 346 20.04 15.42 -21.95
CA SER A 346 19.07 14.37 -21.65
C SER A 346 17.68 14.95 -21.36
N LYS A 347 16.69 14.56 -22.17
CA LYS A 347 15.30 15.03 -22.03
C LYS A 347 14.67 14.62 -20.70
N THR A 348 14.99 13.46 -20.15
CA THR A 348 14.39 12.95 -18.90
C THR A 348 14.82 13.78 -17.70
N VAL A 349 16.13 14.05 -17.60
CA VAL A 349 16.74 14.90 -16.57
C VAL A 349 16.26 16.35 -16.71
N MET A 350 16.25 16.87 -17.95
CA MET A 350 15.73 18.20 -18.25
C MET A 350 14.27 18.38 -17.80
N MET A 351 13.40 17.41 -18.09
CA MET A 351 12.00 17.45 -17.70
C MET A 351 11.82 17.38 -16.18
N ALA A 352 12.62 16.54 -15.49
CA ALA A 352 12.59 16.45 -14.03
C ALA A 352 13.00 17.77 -13.37
N ALA A 353 14.10 18.39 -13.82
CA ALA A 353 14.55 19.70 -13.34
C ALA A 353 13.50 20.80 -13.61
N ARG A 354 12.89 20.83 -14.80
CA ARG A 354 11.80 21.77 -15.12
C ARG A 354 10.56 21.57 -14.25
N SER A 355 10.25 20.33 -13.88
CA SER A 355 9.12 20.04 -12.98
C SER A 355 9.35 20.59 -11.56
N LEU A 356 10.61 20.60 -11.10
CA LEU A 356 11.00 21.21 -9.84
C LEU A 356 10.91 22.74 -9.90
N ILE A 357 11.37 23.35 -10.99
CA ILE A 357 11.18 24.80 -11.22
C ILE A 357 9.70 25.17 -11.17
N GLN A 358 8.85 24.40 -11.87
CA GLN A 358 7.42 24.69 -11.91
C GLN A 358 6.76 24.56 -10.52
N LEU A 359 7.22 23.62 -9.69
CA LEU A 359 6.76 23.50 -8.31
C LEU A 359 7.06 24.80 -7.53
N TYR A 360 8.32 25.25 -7.53
CA TYR A 360 8.70 26.46 -6.78
C TYR A 360 8.17 27.75 -7.38
N ARG A 361 7.85 27.80 -8.69
CA ARG A 361 7.08 28.94 -9.25
C ARG A 361 5.72 29.12 -8.61
N ASN A 362 5.06 28.01 -8.25
CA ASN A 362 3.73 28.03 -7.65
C ASN A 362 3.77 28.25 -6.13
N PHE A 363 4.83 27.78 -5.46
CA PHE A 363 4.97 27.88 -4.01
C PHE A 363 5.70 29.15 -3.56
N ASP A 364 6.95 29.33 -4.00
CA ASP A 364 7.77 30.48 -3.66
C ASP A 364 8.76 30.78 -4.78
N SER A 365 8.41 31.77 -5.60
CA SER A 365 9.23 32.21 -6.73
C SER A 365 10.50 32.95 -6.30
N THR A 366 10.62 33.37 -5.04
CA THR A 366 11.76 34.15 -4.55
C THR A 366 13.03 33.30 -4.45
N LEU A 367 12.88 32.01 -4.08
CA LEU A 367 13.95 31.00 -4.02
C LEU A 367 14.57 30.73 -5.41
N LEU A 368 13.85 31.02 -6.49
CA LEU A 368 14.34 30.90 -7.85
C LEU A 368 15.07 32.16 -8.30
N ARG A 369 16.14 31.98 -9.10
CA ARG A 369 16.82 33.09 -9.78
C ARG A 369 15.85 33.80 -10.73
N LYS A 370 16.04 35.11 -10.94
CA LYS A 370 15.16 35.94 -11.80
C LYS A 370 14.84 35.32 -13.17
N LYS A 371 15.81 34.65 -13.80
CA LYS A 371 15.66 33.97 -15.10
C LYS A 371 14.65 32.81 -15.07
N ASP A 372 14.45 32.21 -13.91
CA ASP A 372 13.66 31.00 -13.72
C ASP A 372 12.27 31.26 -13.12
N ARG A 373 11.97 32.48 -12.69
CA ARG A 373 10.66 32.87 -12.13
C ARG A 373 9.52 32.81 -13.14
N GLY A 374 9.83 32.85 -14.44
CA GLY A 374 8.81 32.90 -15.50
C GLY A 374 8.15 34.27 -15.60
N LYS A 375 7.10 34.38 -16.44
CA LYS A 375 6.24 35.57 -16.42
C LYS A 375 5.39 35.53 -15.15
N PRO A 376 5.19 36.66 -14.44
CA PRO A 376 4.24 36.70 -13.34
C PRO A 376 2.90 36.21 -13.87
N GLN A 377 2.40 35.09 -13.34
CA GLN A 377 1.00 34.74 -13.53
C GLN A 377 0.20 35.89 -12.94
N GLU A 378 -0.88 36.30 -13.62
CA GLU A 378 -1.82 37.27 -13.05
C GLU A 378 -2.11 36.86 -11.60
N PRO A 379 -2.13 37.82 -10.66
CA PRO A 379 -2.46 37.52 -9.29
C PRO A 379 -3.78 36.75 -9.34
N SER A 380 -3.74 35.50 -8.88
CA SER A 380 -4.99 34.84 -8.49
C SER A 380 -5.66 35.83 -7.56
N MET A 381 -6.98 36.03 -7.67
CA MET A 381 -7.76 37.01 -6.90
C MET A 381 -7.79 36.73 -5.38
N ILE A 382 -6.73 36.15 -4.84
CA ILE A 382 -6.38 36.02 -3.43
C ILE A 382 -5.22 37.00 -3.25
N GLY A 383 -5.56 38.24 -2.91
CA GLY A 383 -4.62 39.33 -2.62
C GLY A 383 -3.85 39.11 -1.32
N GLU A 384 -3.08 38.03 -1.25
CA GLU A 384 -2.00 37.92 -0.27
C GLU A 384 -0.70 37.91 -1.07
N GLU A 385 0.19 38.85 -0.73
CA GLU A 385 1.60 38.69 -1.05
C GLU A 385 1.96 37.24 -0.75
N VAL A 386 2.51 36.51 -1.73
CA VAL A 386 3.05 35.16 -1.53
C VAL A 386 4.32 35.31 -0.69
N GLY A 387 4.15 35.73 0.55
CA GLY A 387 5.16 35.71 1.58
C GLY A 387 5.48 34.25 1.85
N SER A 388 6.76 33.94 1.91
CA SER A 388 7.28 32.62 2.25
C SER A 388 6.53 32.06 3.46
N LYS A 389 5.68 31.05 3.27
CA LYS A 389 4.97 30.42 4.39
C LYS A 389 6.01 29.87 5.36
N GLN A 390 6.00 30.32 6.60
CA GLN A 390 6.90 29.78 7.62
C GLN A 390 6.43 28.40 8.05
N PHE A 391 7.34 27.57 8.56
CA PHE A 391 6.99 26.25 9.08
C PHE A 391 5.93 26.37 10.19
N GLY A 392 4.87 25.57 10.09
CA GLY A 392 3.73 25.62 11.02
C GLY A 392 2.74 26.76 10.79
N ALA A 393 2.96 27.64 9.79
CA ALA A 393 1.99 28.67 9.44
C ALA A 393 0.76 28.05 8.75
N LYS A 394 -0.40 28.14 9.40
CA LYS A 394 -1.68 27.77 8.79
C LYS A 394 -2.23 28.99 8.05
N THR A 395 -2.56 28.83 6.77
CA THR A 395 -3.37 29.83 6.05
C THR A 395 -4.78 29.76 6.60
N ALA A 396 -5.10 30.61 7.58
CA ALA A 396 -6.46 30.80 8.02
C ALA A 396 -7.16 31.64 6.96
N LEU A 397 -8.18 31.07 6.30
CA LEU A 397 -9.05 31.85 5.43
C LEU A 397 -9.83 32.83 6.30
N THR A 398 -9.56 34.12 6.15
CA THR A 398 -10.28 35.21 6.84
C THR A 398 -11.72 35.36 6.35
N PHE A 399 -12.03 34.78 5.19
CA PHE A 399 -13.36 34.80 4.57
C PHE A 399 -13.80 33.39 4.18
N VAL A 400 -15.11 33.14 4.18
CA VAL A 400 -15.68 31.92 3.61
C VAL A 400 -15.81 32.15 2.10
N PRO A 401 -15.20 31.31 1.24
CA PRO A 401 -15.33 31.46 -0.21
C PRO A 401 -16.80 31.47 -0.64
N GLY A 402 -17.25 32.57 -1.26
CA GLY A 402 -18.64 32.78 -1.65
C GLY A 402 -19.49 33.62 -0.69
N ALA A 403 -18.94 34.07 0.45
CA ALA A 403 -19.60 35.04 1.32
C ALA A 403 -19.81 36.40 0.61
N ASP A 404 -18.91 36.79 -0.29
CA ASP A 404 -19.00 38.04 -1.08
C ASP A 404 -20.19 38.07 -2.06
N LEU A 405 -20.85 36.91 -2.30
CA LEU A 405 -22.06 36.82 -3.13
C LEU A 405 -23.33 37.16 -2.34
N LEU A 406 -23.27 37.21 -1.00
CA LEU A 406 -24.42 37.49 -0.14
C LEU A 406 -24.70 38.99 0.02
N ASP A 407 -23.68 39.84 -0.13
CA ASP A 407 -23.81 41.29 0.05
C ASP A 407 -24.47 42.03 -1.14
N ASN A 408 -24.87 41.30 -2.19
CA ASN A 408 -25.51 41.86 -3.39
C ASN A 408 -27.05 41.66 -3.42
N GLU A 409 -27.69 41.20 -2.33
CA GLU A 409 -29.15 41.00 -2.25
C GLU A 409 -29.88 41.93 -1.24
N THR A 410 -29.28 43.06 -0.87
CA THR A 410 -29.97 44.14 -0.12
C THR A 410 -30.01 45.41 -0.94
#